data_AF-A0A2V9TUZ7-F1
#
_entry.id   AF-A0A2V9TUZ7-F1
#
_cell.length_a   1.000
_cell.length_b   1.000
_cell.length_c   1.000
_cell.angle_alpha   90.00
_cell.angle_beta   90.00
_cell.angle_gamma   90.00
#
_symmetry.space_group_name_H-M   'P 1'
#
loop_
_entity.id
_entity.type
_entity.pdbx_description
1 polymer ?
#
loop_
_entity_poly.entity_id
_entity_poly.type
_entity_poly.pdbx_seq_one_letter_code
_entity_poly.pdbx_strand_id
1 'polypeptide(L)'
;MADAPSDRSTLYRKLRRIVTVASLALAVTQLSPGQASRRGTVDKGPRALGLIELAANGKAHLIPITIMYDGRFYDAGAYKAAPVPMALESGTVYEAVKSGVSQGLFTVAGAAHAGPNWIGEGTWKSAEQLAAAAAKREVLQAKPTEPESDRPPVLRRSGPEKPKPPETARPAPVPTSSTPTPAPTAPGATAPPEHEDPNRPVLKRGKPSAEAQPPAKSVASSMVPTASAKPANPAATSSSIQLIPAISDAGGPEPSSYAFSTKPEEEQQFRKKILALATDEVRAHDRQLAAETIAASAPTRTARTTITRQQPTFENPQLRIFDLSSSNEPVLVLTTSARLQQRPEREYFVTLVAREDLNGELHKAFSNVTDSQHRDVLPRMELIDAVDADGDGRGELLFRQVSDAGRAFSIYRVIGDQLYPLFEGTPQ
;
A
#
# COMPACT_ATOMS: atom_id res chain seq x y z
N MET A 1 -88.74 -1.71 -44.99
CA MET A 1 -88.24 -2.70 -44.00
C MET A 1 -86.79 -2.94 -44.37
N ALA A 2 -85.86 -2.22 -43.75
CA ALA A 2 -85.32 -2.49 -42.41
C ALA A 2 -84.16 -3.50 -42.52
N ASP A 3 -82.97 -2.95 -42.75
CA ASP A 3 -81.71 -3.65 -42.96
C ASP A 3 -80.94 -3.79 -41.63
N ALA A 4 -80.10 -4.81 -41.48
CA ALA A 4 -79.49 -5.20 -40.20
C ALA A 4 -77.95 -5.37 -40.29
N PRO A 5 -77.14 -4.56 -39.57
CA PRO A 5 -75.68 -4.66 -39.61
C PRO A 5 -75.05 -5.47 -38.44
N SER A 6 -74.64 -6.71 -38.76
CA SER A 6 -73.29 -7.26 -38.51
C SER A 6 -72.55 -7.04 -37.17
N ASP A 7 -72.99 -7.71 -36.10
CA ASP A 7 -72.23 -7.86 -34.84
C ASP A 7 -71.05 -8.87 -34.95
N ARG A 8 -70.00 -8.51 -35.70
CA ARG A 8 -68.77 -9.34 -35.82
C ARG A 8 -67.44 -8.61 -35.61
N SER A 9 -67.44 -7.27 -35.63
CA SER A 9 -66.20 -6.46 -35.53
C SER A 9 -65.73 -6.19 -34.09
N THR A 10 -66.64 -6.32 -33.13
CA THR A 10 -66.48 -6.09 -31.68
C THR A 10 -65.76 -7.25 -30.99
N LEU A 11 -66.18 -8.49 -31.29
CA LEU A 11 -65.60 -9.72 -30.75
C LEU A 11 -64.11 -9.87 -31.09
N TYR A 12 -63.71 -9.67 -32.34
CA TYR A 12 -62.30 -9.78 -32.76
C TYR A 12 -61.38 -8.75 -32.06
N ARG A 13 -61.87 -7.54 -31.77
CA ARG A 13 -61.10 -6.52 -31.04
C ARG A 13 -60.95 -6.85 -29.56
N LYS A 14 -61.96 -7.48 -28.94
CA LYS A 14 -61.86 -7.97 -27.55
C LYS A 14 -60.92 -9.18 -27.46
N LEU A 15 -61.04 -10.15 -28.37
CA LEU A 15 -60.18 -11.34 -28.39
C LEU A 15 -58.71 -10.98 -28.61
N ARG A 16 -58.41 -10.08 -29.56
CA ARG A 16 -57.03 -9.64 -29.85
C ARG A 16 -56.39 -8.90 -28.67
N ARG A 17 -57.16 -8.16 -27.87
CA ARG A 17 -56.68 -7.52 -26.62
C ARG A 17 -56.41 -8.53 -25.51
N ILE A 18 -57.25 -9.56 -25.35
CA ILE A 18 -57.03 -10.64 -24.38
C ILE A 18 -55.76 -11.42 -24.71
N VAL A 19 -55.53 -11.75 -25.99
CA VAL A 19 -54.29 -12.43 -26.42
C VAL A 19 -53.04 -11.59 -26.16
N THR A 20 -53.06 -10.26 -26.41
CA THR A 20 -51.90 -9.40 -26.09
C THR A 20 -51.67 -9.21 -24.59
N VAL A 21 -52.72 -9.21 -23.76
CA VAL A 21 -52.56 -9.15 -22.31
C VAL A 21 -52.07 -10.49 -21.75
N ALA A 22 -52.54 -11.61 -22.30
CA ALA A 22 -52.07 -12.95 -21.92
C ALA A 22 -50.61 -13.19 -22.32
N SER A 23 -50.16 -12.74 -23.50
CA SER A 23 -48.74 -12.85 -23.89
C SER A 23 -47.84 -11.89 -23.13
N LEU A 24 -48.33 -10.73 -22.68
CA LEU A 24 -47.58 -9.86 -21.77
C LEU A 24 -47.52 -10.42 -20.35
N ALA A 25 -48.58 -11.10 -19.87
CA ALA A 25 -48.60 -11.77 -18.57
C ALA A 25 -47.68 -13.01 -18.52
N LEU A 26 -47.59 -13.78 -19.61
CA LEU A 26 -46.69 -14.95 -19.70
C LEU A 26 -45.21 -14.59 -19.91
N ALA A 27 -44.92 -13.34 -20.28
CA ALA A 27 -43.55 -12.83 -20.44
C ALA A 27 -42.93 -12.25 -19.15
N VAL A 28 -43.70 -12.18 -18.05
CA VAL A 28 -43.27 -11.51 -16.80
C VAL A 28 -42.95 -12.51 -15.66
N THR A 29 -43.24 -13.80 -15.82
CA THR A 29 -43.09 -14.83 -14.75
C THR A 29 -41.86 -15.74 -14.89
N GLN A 30 -40.82 -15.33 -15.64
CA GLN A 30 -39.54 -16.04 -15.75
C GLN A 30 -38.32 -15.13 -15.47
N LEU A 31 -38.52 -14.01 -14.76
CA LEU A 31 -37.44 -13.38 -13.99
C LEU A 31 -37.42 -13.99 -12.60
N SER A 32 -36.95 -15.23 -12.51
CA SER A 32 -36.31 -15.68 -11.27
C SER A 32 -35.16 -14.72 -11.03
N PRO A 33 -35.12 -13.96 -9.91
CA PRO A 33 -33.85 -13.40 -9.47
C PRO A 33 -32.98 -14.62 -9.20
N GLY A 34 -32.05 -14.91 -10.12
CA GLY A 34 -31.03 -15.91 -9.88
C GLY A 34 -30.45 -15.59 -8.52
N GLN A 35 -30.45 -16.56 -7.61
CA GLN A 35 -29.79 -16.39 -6.33
C GLN A 35 -28.30 -16.32 -6.60
N ALA A 36 -27.84 -15.13 -7.01
CA ALA A 36 -26.65 -14.56 -6.43
C ALA A 36 -26.86 -14.70 -4.93
N SER A 37 -26.29 -15.78 -4.36
CA SER A 37 -26.12 -15.90 -2.93
C SER A 37 -25.63 -14.54 -2.50
N ARG A 38 -26.39 -13.89 -1.61
CA ARG A 38 -25.78 -12.88 -0.75
C ARG A 38 -24.72 -13.66 -0.01
N ARG A 39 -23.50 -13.69 -0.57
CA ARG A 39 -22.28 -14.00 0.17
C ARG A 39 -22.44 -13.11 1.39
N GLY A 40 -22.63 -13.72 2.56
CA GLY A 40 -22.70 -12.96 3.79
C GLY A 40 -21.50 -12.04 3.80
N THR A 41 -21.65 -10.84 4.33
CA THR A 41 -20.50 -9.95 4.54
C THR A 41 -19.44 -10.76 5.27
N VAL A 42 -18.41 -11.16 4.53
CA VAL A 42 -17.27 -11.85 5.11
C VAL A 42 -16.57 -10.74 5.86
N ASP A 43 -16.64 -10.79 7.19
CA ASP A 43 -16.08 -9.76 8.05
C ASP A 43 -14.61 -9.56 7.65
N LYS A 44 -14.33 -8.43 6.99
CA LYS A 44 -12.98 -8.11 6.51
C LYS A 44 -12.15 -7.78 7.74
N GLY A 45 -11.37 -8.78 8.18
CA GLY A 45 -10.45 -8.67 9.31
C GLY A 45 -9.42 -7.56 9.14
N PRO A 46 -8.69 -7.20 10.20
CA PRO A 46 -7.67 -6.16 10.15
C PRO A 46 -6.59 -6.51 9.11
N ARG A 47 -6.43 -5.65 8.10
CA ARG A 47 -5.41 -5.77 7.05
C ARG A 47 -4.70 -4.42 6.95
N ALA A 48 -3.42 -4.36 7.28
CA ALA A 48 -2.63 -3.16 7.15
C ALA A 48 -1.81 -3.19 5.84
N LEU A 49 -1.64 -2.02 5.25
CA LEU A 49 -0.78 -1.79 4.11
C LEU A 49 0.29 -0.77 4.49
N GLY A 50 1.52 -1.05 4.09
CA GLY A 50 2.69 -0.19 4.28
C GLY A 50 3.64 -0.23 3.10
N LEU A 51 4.74 0.50 3.24
CA LEU A 51 5.80 0.58 2.25
C LEU A 51 7.13 0.22 2.90
N ILE A 52 7.77 -0.85 2.45
CA ILE A 52 9.11 -1.21 2.89
C ILE A 52 10.10 -0.36 2.11
N GLU A 53 10.96 0.35 2.84
CA GLU A 53 12.15 1.00 2.30
C GLU A 53 13.34 0.06 2.54
N LEU A 54 13.73 -0.69 1.51
CA LEU A 54 14.84 -1.65 1.56
C LEU A 54 16.13 -0.98 1.03
N ALA A 55 17.12 -0.81 1.91
CA ALA A 55 18.43 -0.29 1.54
C ALA A 55 19.34 -1.41 1.00
N ALA A 56 20.28 -1.05 0.11
CA ALA A 56 21.23 -1.98 -0.51
C ALA A 56 22.14 -2.76 0.48
N ASN A 57 22.18 -2.37 1.76
CA ASN A 57 22.88 -3.08 2.83
C ASN A 57 22.00 -4.15 3.53
N GLY A 58 20.78 -4.39 3.05
CA GLY A 58 19.83 -5.35 3.62
C GLY A 58 19.05 -4.84 4.84
N LYS A 59 19.29 -3.60 5.31
CA LYS A 59 18.42 -2.96 6.30
C LYS A 59 17.11 -2.55 5.63
N ALA A 60 16.01 -2.74 6.34
CA ALA A 60 14.68 -2.36 5.90
C ALA A 60 13.89 -1.76 7.06
N HIS A 61 13.05 -0.78 6.76
CA HIS A 61 12.04 -0.25 7.67
C HIS A 61 10.70 -0.12 6.93
N LEU A 62 9.61 -0.20 7.67
CA LEU A 62 8.25 -0.14 7.17
C LEU A 62 7.64 1.24 7.44
N ILE A 63 7.18 1.93 6.41
CA ILE A 63 6.33 3.11 6.54
C ILE A 63 4.87 2.62 6.57
N PRO A 64 4.10 2.86 7.64
CA PRO A 64 2.68 2.51 7.68
C PRO A 64 1.90 3.45 6.74
N ILE A 65 0.99 2.91 5.93
CA ILE A 65 0.15 3.71 5.02
C ILE A 65 -1.29 3.71 5.50
N THR A 66 -1.93 2.55 5.56
CA THR A 66 -3.34 2.43 5.94
C THR A 66 -3.64 1.13 6.68
N ILE A 67 -4.71 1.11 7.45
CA ILE A 67 -5.29 -0.09 8.03
C ILE A 67 -6.73 -0.18 7.54
N MET A 68 -7.09 -1.29 6.90
CA MET A 68 -8.48 -1.68 6.70
C MET A 68 -8.99 -2.40 7.96
N TYR A 69 -10.14 -1.97 8.47
CA TYR A 69 -10.89 -2.64 9.52
C TYR A 69 -12.39 -2.52 9.22
N ASP A 70 -13.13 -3.64 9.26
CA ASP A 70 -14.56 -3.68 8.90
C ASP A 70 -14.83 -3.08 7.50
N GLY A 71 -13.97 -3.44 6.54
CA GLY A 71 -14.04 -2.96 5.15
C GLY A 71 -13.78 -1.46 4.95
N ARG A 72 -13.31 -0.73 5.98
CA ARG A 72 -13.01 0.71 5.92
C ARG A 72 -11.53 0.98 6.13
N PHE A 73 -10.96 1.86 5.30
CA PHE A 73 -9.56 2.29 5.41
C PHE A 73 -9.39 3.46 6.38
N TYR A 74 -8.35 3.39 7.21
CA TYR A 74 -7.93 4.42 8.16
C TYR A 74 -6.46 4.77 7.93
N ASP A 75 -6.07 6.03 8.13
CA ASP A 75 -4.67 6.49 7.96
C ASP A 75 -3.79 5.91 9.08
N ALA A 76 -2.77 5.13 8.69
CA ALA A 76 -1.88 4.45 9.63
C ALA A 76 -0.68 5.32 10.07
N GLY A 77 -0.40 6.42 9.35
CA GLY A 77 0.59 7.41 9.73
C GLY A 77 0.05 8.47 10.70
N ALA A 78 -1.26 8.74 10.68
CA ALA A 78 -1.91 9.80 11.45
C ALA A 78 -1.99 9.62 12.99
N TYR A 79 -1.29 8.64 13.57
CA TYR A 79 -1.23 8.41 15.02
C TYR A 79 -0.34 9.44 15.74
N LYS A 80 -0.83 10.68 15.90
CA LYS A 80 0.01 11.84 16.27
C LYS A 80 0.67 11.81 17.65
N ALA A 81 0.18 11.04 18.63
CA ALA A 81 0.78 10.96 19.98
C ALA A 81 0.25 9.78 20.82
N ALA A 82 0.66 8.55 20.49
CA ALA A 82 0.28 7.28 21.17
C ALA A 82 -1.23 6.92 21.11
N PRO A 83 -1.61 5.62 21.15
CA PRO A 83 -0.76 4.43 21.15
C PRO A 83 0.04 4.27 19.83
N VAL A 84 0.94 3.29 19.82
CA VAL A 84 1.64 2.84 18.59
C VAL A 84 0.59 2.47 17.53
N PRO A 85 0.78 2.81 16.24
CA PRO A 85 -0.11 2.35 15.18
C PRO A 85 -0.25 0.82 15.19
N MET A 86 -1.46 0.28 15.09
CA MET A 86 -1.68 -1.18 15.04
C MET A 86 -0.95 -1.84 13.85
N ALA A 87 -0.73 -1.08 12.76
CA ALA A 87 0.14 -1.48 11.65
C ALA A 87 1.59 -1.80 12.07
N LEU A 88 2.09 -1.22 13.16
CA LEU A 88 3.46 -1.35 13.65
C LEU A 88 3.56 -2.17 14.95
N GLU A 89 2.53 -2.98 15.25
CA GLU A 89 2.58 -3.91 16.37
C GLU A 89 3.71 -4.95 16.18
N SER A 90 4.44 -5.25 17.26
CA SER A 90 5.57 -6.19 17.22
C SER A 90 5.08 -7.61 16.95
N GLY A 91 5.73 -8.30 16.03
CA GLY A 91 5.31 -9.61 15.54
C GLY A 91 4.42 -9.57 14.31
N THR A 92 3.89 -8.41 13.91
CA THR A 92 3.15 -8.28 12.64
C THR A 92 4.05 -8.62 11.47
N VAL A 93 3.60 -9.55 10.63
CA VAL A 93 4.28 -9.97 9.41
C VAL A 93 3.63 -9.30 8.22
N TYR A 94 4.46 -8.68 7.38
CA TYR A 94 4.09 -8.07 6.12
C TYR A 94 4.68 -8.88 4.97
N GLU A 95 3.84 -9.26 4.02
CA GLU A 95 4.29 -9.76 2.73
C GLU A 95 4.53 -8.58 1.79
N ALA A 96 5.76 -8.46 1.31
CA ALA A 96 6.14 -7.44 0.34
C ALA A 96 5.80 -7.94 -1.07
N VAL A 97 5.10 -7.13 -1.85
CA VAL A 97 4.60 -7.52 -3.18
C VAL A 97 5.08 -6.56 -4.26
N LYS A 98 5.26 -7.07 -5.48
CA LYS A 98 5.56 -6.29 -6.68
C LYS A 98 4.69 -6.77 -7.83
N SER A 99 3.81 -5.91 -8.35
CA SER A 99 2.69 -6.30 -9.22
C SER A 99 1.93 -7.52 -8.68
N GLY A 100 1.65 -7.56 -7.36
CA GLY A 100 1.01 -8.72 -6.69
C GLY A 100 1.89 -9.96 -6.48
N VAL A 101 3.13 -10.01 -6.98
CA VAL A 101 4.05 -11.16 -6.78
C VAL A 101 4.88 -10.97 -5.50
N SER A 102 4.87 -11.95 -4.61
CA SER A 102 5.66 -11.96 -3.36
C SER A 102 7.16 -11.76 -3.62
N GLN A 103 7.75 -10.80 -2.92
CA GLN A 103 9.18 -10.49 -2.94
C GLN A 103 9.89 -10.98 -1.66
N GLY A 104 9.13 -11.31 -0.62
CA GLY A 104 9.65 -11.70 0.69
C GLY A 104 8.77 -11.21 1.84
N LEU A 105 9.21 -11.51 3.06
CA LEU A 105 8.51 -11.17 4.30
C LEU A 105 9.31 -10.17 5.14
N PHE A 106 8.62 -9.17 5.68
CA PHE A 106 9.12 -8.27 6.71
C PHE A 106 8.39 -8.54 8.02
N THR A 107 9.12 -8.84 9.10
CA THR A 107 8.55 -9.00 10.44
C THR A 107 8.87 -7.78 11.27
N VAL A 108 7.85 -7.04 11.71
CA VAL A 108 7.98 -5.89 12.61
C VAL A 108 8.52 -6.38 13.96
N ALA A 109 9.60 -5.76 14.42
CA ALA A 109 10.17 -5.98 15.75
C ALA A 109 9.75 -4.89 16.74
N GLY A 110 9.54 -3.66 16.26
CA GLY A 110 9.04 -2.54 17.07
C GLY A 110 8.75 -1.30 16.23
N ALA A 111 8.20 -0.27 16.87
CA ALA A 111 7.89 1.01 16.24
C ALA A 111 8.84 2.11 16.75
N ALA A 112 9.31 2.96 15.83
CA ALA A 112 10.16 4.11 16.09
C ALA A 112 9.62 5.36 15.37
N HIS A 113 10.19 6.53 15.66
CA HIS A 113 9.87 7.77 14.98
C HIS A 113 11.01 8.19 14.04
N ALA A 114 10.69 8.48 12.79
CA ALA A 114 11.53 9.18 11.83
C ALA A 114 11.06 10.64 11.71
N GLY A 115 11.52 11.49 12.62
CA GLY A 115 11.00 12.86 12.75
C GLY A 115 9.58 12.85 13.34
N PRO A 116 8.58 13.48 12.69
CA PRO A 116 7.18 13.41 13.14
C PRO A 116 6.51 12.05 12.83
N ASN A 117 7.13 11.22 11.99
CA ASN A 117 6.46 10.11 11.32
C ASN A 117 6.81 8.76 11.94
N TRP A 118 5.83 7.87 12.06
CA TRP A 118 6.05 6.51 12.55
C TRP A 118 6.73 5.63 11.49
N ILE A 119 7.65 4.78 11.93
CA ILE A 119 8.26 3.69 11.14
C ILE A 119 8.31 2.39 11.95
N GLY A 120 8.14 1.26 11.28
CA GLY A 120 8.38 -0.07 11.83
C GLY A 120 9.83 -0.50 11.60
N GLU A 121 10.55 -0.75 12.68
CA GLU A 121 11.83 -1.45 12.64
C GLU A 121 11.57 -2.96 12.65
N GLY A 122 12.38 -3.75 11.95
CA GLY A 122 12.10 -5.17 11.77
C GLY A 122 13.16 -5.94 11.01
N THR A 123 12.81 -7.16 10.62
CA THR A 123 13.70 -8.06 9.87
C THR A 123 13.12 -8.41 8.51
N TRP A 124 13.93 -8.26 7.47
CA TRP A 124 13.59 -8.61 6.09
C TRP A 124 14.11 -10.00 5.73
N LYS A 125 13.32 -10.78 4.99
CA LYS A 125 13.72 -12.06 4.37
C LYS A 125 13.20 -12.10 2.94
N SER A 126 14.09 -12.19 1.95
CA SER A 126 13.67 -12.27 0.54
C SER A 126 12.98 -13.60 0.22
N ALA A 127 12.17 -13.62 -0.84
CA ALA A 127 11.55 -14.84 -1.36
C ALA A 127 12.59 -15.96 -1.61
N GLU A 128 13.78 -15.62 -2.13
CA GLU A 128 14.89 -16.56 -2.33
C GLU A 128 15.40 -17.18 -1.01
N GLN A 129 15.54 -16.36 0.05
CA GLN A 129 15.97 -16.83 1.37
C GLN A 129 14.91 -17.74 2.01
N LEU A 130 13.63 -17.43 1.81
CA LEU A 130 12.50 -18.22 2.28
C LEU A 130 12.43 -19.57 1.54
N ALA A 131 12.56 -19.57 0.21
CA ALA A 131 12.61 -20.78 -0.61
C ALA A 131 13.81 -21.66 -0.25
N ALA A 132 15.00 -21.07 -0.07
CA ALA A 132 16.19 -21.81 0.37
C ALA A 132 16.05 -22.39 1.79
N ALA A 133 15.32 -21.71 2.68
CA ALA A 133 15.01 -22.23 4.02
C ALA A 133 13.96 -23.35 3.98
N ALA A 134 12.96 -23.25 3.09
CA ALA A 134 11.96 -24.30 2.87
C ALA A 134 12.62 -25.57 2.30
N ALA A 135 13.41 -25.45 1.23
CA ALA A 135 14.13 -26.59 0.64
C ALA A 135 15.08 -27.28 1.64
N LYS A 136 15.76 -26.51 2.51
CA LYS A 136 16.58 -27.09 3.60
C LYS A 136 15.74 -27.86 4.61
N ARG A 137 14.54 -27.38 4.96
CA ARG A 137 13.62 -28.09 5.86
C ARG A 137 13.08 -29.36 5.22
N GLU A 138 12.73 -29.31 3.93
CA GLU A 138 12.28 -30.48 3.17
C GLU A 138 13.37 -31.56 3.12
N VAL A 139 14.62 -31.21 2.80
CA VAL A 139 15.76 -32.15 2.83
C VAL A 139 16.01 -32.73 4.24
N LEU A 140 15.81 -31.95 5.30
CA LEU A 140 15.92 -32.43 6.68
C LEU A 140 14.76 -33.37 7.09
N GLN A 141 13.56 -33.19 6.52
CA GLN A 141 12.39 -34.05 6.75
C GLN A 141 12.38 -35.30 5.87
N ALA A 142 12.94 -35.20 4.65
CA ALA A 142 13.03 -36.29 3.68
C ALA A 142 14.21 -37.24 3.94
N LYS A 143 15.13 -36.90 4.85
CA LYS A 143 16.16 -37.83 5.31
C LYS A 143 15.48 -38.93 6.13
N PRO A 144 15.49 -40.21 5.70
CA PRO A 144 14.81 -41.26 6.43
C PRO A 144 15.35 -41.32 7.86
N THR A 145 14.45 -41.39 8.85
CA THR A 145 14.81 -42.00 10.13
C THR A 145 15.24 -43.42 9.79
N GLU A 146 16.52 -43.74 10.00
CA GLU A 146 17.00 -45.10 9.77
C GLU A 146 16.12 -46.07 10.58
N PRO A 147 15.75 -47.22 10.01
CA PRO A 147 15.03 -48.23 10.78
C PRO A 147 15.97 -48.77 11.87
N GLU A 148 15.91 -48.19 13.08
CA GLU A 148 16.45 -48.82 14.29
C GLU A 148 15.57 -50.01 14.67
N SER A 149 15.59 -51.03 13.81
CA SER A 149 14.84 -52.26 13.91
C SER A 149 15.73 -53.46 13.54
N ASP A 150 16.89 -53.56 14.19
CA ASP A 150 17.52 -54.86 14.43
C ASP A 150 18.20 -54.94 15.81
N ARG A 151 17.49 -54.39 16.82
CA ARG A 151 17.71 -54.70 18.23
C ARG A 151 16.40 -55.25 18.78
N PRO A 152 16.38 -56.46 19.39
CA PRO A 152 15.16 -57.03 19.92
C PRO A 152 14.58 -56.11 21.01
N PRO A 153 13.26 -55.93 21.07
CA PRO A 153 12.64 -55.00 22.01
C PRO A 153 12.90 -55.45 23.45
N VAL A 154 13.75 -54.70 24.16
CA VAL A 154 14.02 -54.93 25.58
C VAL A 154 12.79 -54.52 26.38
N LEU A 155 11.92 -55.49 26.62
CA LEU A 155 10.85 -55.42 27.61
C LEU A 155 11.47 -55.07 28.98
N ARG A 156 11.42 -53.79 29.35
CA ARG A 156 11.67 -53.32 30.71
C ARG A 156 10.55 -53.83 31.61
N ARG A 157 10.66 -55.10 32.03
CA ARG A 157 9.89 -55.66 33.13
C ARG A 157 10.24 -54.90 34.40
N SER A 158 9.36 -54.00 34.81
CA SER A 158 9.36 -53.43 36.14
C SER A 158 9.04 -54.54 37.15
N GLY A 159 10.01 -54.89 37.98
CA GLY A 159 9.79 -55.72 39.15
C GLY A 159 11.07 -56.35 39.70
N PRO A 160 11.07 -56.82 40.96
CA PRO A 160 10.21 -56.40 42.06
C PRO A 160 11.07 -55.95 43.26
N GLU A 161 10.84 -54.74 43.76
CA GLU A 161 11.51 -54.29 44.99
C GLU A 161 10.83 -54.98 46.20
N LYS A 162 11.59 -55.84 46.89
CA LYS A 162 11.18 -56.54 48.13
C LYS A 162 11.70 -55.78 49.36
N PRO A 163 11.12 -55.99 50.56
CA PRO A 163 10.64 -54.84 51.34
C PRO A 163 11.37 -54.66 52.68
N LYS A 164 11.14 -53.51 53.32
CA LYS A 164 11.41 -53.32 54.75
C LYS A 164 10.28 -52.52 55.44
N PRO A 165 9.55 -53.12 56.40
CA PRO A 165 8.57 -52.45 57.26
C PRO A 165 9.15 -52.14 58.67
N PRO A 166 8.40 -51.52 59.61
CA PRO A 166 7.68 -50.25 59.50
C PRO A 166 7.95 -49.35 60.75
N GLU A 167 7.03 -48.41 61.06
CA GLU A 167 6.86 -47.71 62.36
C GLU A 167 7.84 -46.53 62.62
N THR A 168 7.46 -45.35 63.14
CA THR A 168 6.23 -44.93 63.87
C THR A 168 5.87 -43.43 63.66
N ALA A 169 4.56 -43.14 63.68
CA ALA A 169 3.86 -41.96 64.24
C ALA A 169 4.29 -40.47 63.97
N ARG A 170 3.29 -39.72 63.46
CA ARG A 170 3.05 -38.26 63.65
C ARG A 170 2.64 -37.97 65.12
N PRO A 171 2.73 -36.73 65.66
CA PRO A 171 1.81 -35.61 65.34
C PRO A 171 2.56 -34.29 65.02
N ALA A 172 2.09 -33.39 64.15
CA ALA A 172 0.88 -32.55 64.16
C ALA A 172 0.93 -31.37 65.19
N PRO A 173 0.60 -30.12 64.79
CA PRO A 173 0.92 -28.90 65.55
C PRO A 173 -0.18 -28.46 66.52
N VAL A 174 0.15 -27.50 67.42
CA VAL A 174 -0.82 -26.77 68.25
C VAL A 174 -0.61 -25.24 68.21
N PRO A 175 -1.66 -24.42 68.47
CA PRO A 175 -1.69 -23.00 68.08
C PRO A 175 -1.89 -22.01 69.26
N THR A 176 -1.62 -20.72 69.00
CA THR A 176 -2.17 -19.54 69.71
C THR A 176 -2.14 -18.34 68.75
N SER A 177 -3.23 -17.80 68.19
CA SER A 177 -4.43 -17.15 68.76
C SER A 177 -4.26 -15.66 69.10
N SER A 178 -4.73 -14.77 68.21
CA SER A 178 -5.63 -13.64 68.57
C SER A 178 -6.04 -12.78 67.36
N THR A 179 -7.33 -12.47 67.28
CA THR A 179 -8.03 -11.45 66.46
C THR A 179 -8.66 -10.47 67.50
N PRO A 180 -9.13 -9.22 67.23
CA PRO A 180 -9.68 -8.73 65.95
C PRO A 180 -9.47 -7.25 65.52
N THR A 181 -9.97 -6.98 64.31
CA THR A 181 -10.44 -5.76 63.60
C THR A 181 -11.21 -4.77 64.53
N PRO A 182 -11.29 -3.42 64.31
CA PRO A 182 -11.59 -2.80 62.99
C PRO A 182 -11.00 -1.41 62.62
N ALA A 183 -11.33 -1.00 61.39
CA ALA A 183 -11.16 0.33 60.75
C ALA A 183 -12.06 1.41 61.42
N PRO A 184 -12.08 2.73 61.04
CA PRO A 184 -11.71 3.32 59.73
C PRO A 184 -11.14 4.77 59.70
N THR A 185 -11.04 5.33 58.47
CA THR A 185 -11.17 6.77 58.11
C THR A 185 -9.94 7.70 58.19
N ALA A 186 -9.63 8.35 57.07
CA ALA A 186 -8.75 9.53 56.97
C ALA A 186 -9.55 10.82 57.26
N PRO A 187 -8.93 11.93 57.69
CA PRO A 187 -8.52 12.92 56.68
C PRO A 187 -7.31 13.83 57.03
N GLY A 188 -6.69 14.39 55.99
CA GLY A 188 -6.46 15.85 55.94
C GLY A 188 -5.15 16.47 56.49
N ALA A 189 -4.32 16.89 55.52
CA ALA A 189 -3.69 18.23 55.44
C ALA A 189 -2.36 18.57 56.16
N THR A 190 -1.46 19.13 55.32
CA THR A 190 -0.37 20.11 55.61
C THR A 190 1.00 19.57 56.05
N ALA A 191 2.05 20.16 55.47
CA ALA A 191 3.48 19.84 55.59
C ALA A 191 4.27 21.07 56.12
N PRO A 192 5.61 21.10 56.17
CA PRO A 192 6.63 20.05 56.37
C PRO A 192 7.46 20.33 57.67
N PRO A 193 8.61 19.66 57.94
CA PRO A 193 9.88 20.14 57.39
C PRO A 193 10.86 19.04 56.91
N GLU A 194 11.93 19.54 56.31
CA GLU A 194 12.96 18.86 55.52
C GLU A 194 13.91 17.94 56.34
N HIS A 195 14.41 16.89 55.69
CA HIS A 195 15.71 16.27 56.02
C HIS A 195 16.42 15.90 54.72
N GLU A 196 17.69 16.30 54.60
CA GLU A 196 18.51 16.13 53.40
C GLU A 196 19.03 14.69 53.23
N ASP A 197 18.94 14.13 52.02
CA ASP A 197 19.56 12.85 51.65
C ASP A 197 21.00 13.08 51.11
N PRO A 198 22.05 12.53 51.75
CA PRO A 198 23.43 12.71 51.34
C PRO A 198 23.83 12.10 49.97
N ASN A 199 22.99 11.27 49.33
CA ASN A 199 23.36 10.53 48.12
C ASN A 199 22.87 11.13 46.79
N ARG A 200 22.46 12.40 46.75
CA ARG A 200 21.96 13.03 45.53
C ARG A 200 23.09 13.42 44.55
N PRO A 201 23.18 12.84 43.33
CA PRO A 201 24.22 13.20 42.36
C PRO A 201 24.02 14.62 41.78
N VAL A 202 25.11 15.39 41.69
CA VAL A 202 25.10 16.79 41.25
C VAL A 202 25.70 16.95 39.85
N LEU A 203 24.89 17.41 38.89
CA LEU A 203 25.31 17.71 37.52
C LEU A 203 26.03 19.08 37.44
N LYS A 204 27.35 19.07 37.19
CA LYS A 204 28.13 20.30 36.97
C LYS A 204 28.03 20.75 35.50
N ARG A 205 27.35 21.88 35.26
CA ARG A 205 27.33 22.58 33.96
C ARG A 205 28.36 23.71 33.98
N GLY A 206 29.31 23.71 33.04
CA GLY A 206 30.32 24.76 32.89
C GLY A 206 30.49 25.22 31.44
N LYS A 207 30.43 26.54 31.23
CA LYS A 207 30.83 27.33 30.04
C LYS A 207 30.99 28.80 30.52
N PRO A 208 31.71 29.69 29.82
CA PRO A 208 32.54 29.51 28.61
C PRO A 208 34.01 29.99 28.77
N SER A 209 34.86 29.71 27.78
CA SER A 209 36.00 30.56 27.42
C SER A 209 36.29 30.41 25.92
N ALA A 210 36.93 31.40 25.30
CA ALA A 210 37.04 31.58 23.85
C ALA A 210 38.48 31.39 23.30
N GLU A 211 38.60 31.53 21.97
CA GLU A 211 39.81 31.75 21.17
C GLU A 211 40.78 30.55 20.91
N ALA A 212 40.82 30.07 19.67
CA ALA A 212 42.02 30.04 18.79
C ALA A 212 41.90 29.03 17.60
N GLN A 213 41.85 29.58 16.38
CA GLN A 213 42.31 28.94 15.11
C GLN A 213 43.80 29.34 14.88
N PRO A 214 44.56 28.94 13.81
CA PRO A 214 44.27 28.18 12.57
C PRO A 214 45.37 27.08 12.34
N PRO A 215 45.83 26.66 11.13
CA PRO A 215 45.31 26.82 9.75
C PRO A 215 45.24 25.52 8.90
N ALA A 216 44.61 25.64 7.74
CA ALA A 216 44.62 24.63 6.68
C ALA A 216 45.96 24.60 5.89
N LYS A 217 46.24 23.46 5.25
CA LYS A 217 47.15 23.39 4.09
C LYS A 217 46.54 22.55 2.97
N SER A 218 46.46 23.15 1.79
CA SER A 218 46.22 22.47 0.53
C SER A 218 47.53 21.86 0.00
N VAL A 219 47.42 20.74 -0.70
CA VAL A 219 48.38 20.30 -1.73
C VAL A 219 47.58 19.71 -2.89
N ALA A 220 48.02 20.03 -4.11
CA ALA A 220 47.35 19.65 -5.36
C ALA A 220 48.26 18.80 -6.24
N SER A 221 47.68 18.22 -7.31
CA SER A 221 48.33 17.50 -8.43
C SER A 221 48.89 16.11 -8.09
N SER A 222 48.65 15.06 -8.89
CA SER A 222 48.86 15.02 -10.35
C SER A 222 48.00 14.01 -11.14
N MET A 223 47.76 14.34 -12.41
CA MET A 223 47.27 13.50 -13.53
C MET A 223 48.46 12.95 -14.34
N VAL A 224 48.43 11.96 -15.26
CA VAL A 224 47.50 10.93 -15.85
C VAL A 224 48.43 9.82 -16.46
N PRO A 225 48.05 8.83 -17.31
CA PRO A 225 46.78 8.10 -17.66
C PRO A 225 46.94 6.55 -17.50
N THR A 226 46.05 5.63 -17.96
CA THR A 226 46.05 5.01 -19.32
C THR A 226 44.94 3.93 -19.50
N ALA A 227 44.35 3.85 -20.70
CA ALA A 227 43.63 2.71 -21.35
C ALA A 227 42.33 2.09 -20.78
N SER A 228 41.20 2.66 -21.21
CA SER A 228 40.13 2.02 -22.02
C SER A 228 39.79 0.51 -21.92
N ALA A 229 38.56 0.19 -21.47
CA ALA A 229 37.76 -0.94 -22.00
C ALA A 229 36.23 -0.80 -21.76
N LYS A 230 35.48 -0.50 -22.84
CA LYS A 230 34.03 -0.73 -23.12
C LYS A 230 32.94 -0.21 -22.13
N PRO A 231 31.90 0.51 -22.59
CA PRO A 231 30.91 1.14 -21.71
C PRO A 231 29.86 0.17 -21.17
N ALA A 232 29.69 0.17 -19.85
CA ALA A 232 28.45 -0.21 -19.17
C ALA A 232 27.65 1.06 -18.81
N ASN A 233 26.33 0.94 -18.74
CA ASN A 233 25.41 2.05 -18.45
C ASN A 233 25.82 2.80 -17.15
N PRO A 234 25.91 4.15 -17.16
CA PRO A 234 26.15 4.92 -15.94
C PRO A 234 24.86 5.05 -15.13
N ALA A 235 24.43 3.95 -14.51
CA ALA A 235 23.48 4.01 -13.39
C ALA A 235 24.20 4.65 -12.20
N ALA A 236 23.82 5.89 -11.87
CA ALA A 236 24.57 6.74 -10.95
C ALA A 236 24.68 6.15 -9.54
N THR A 237 25.90 6.20 -8.99
CA THR A 237 26.23 5.77 -7.64
C THR A 237 25.51 6.64 -6.60
N SER A 238 24.32 6.20 -6.22
CA SER A 238 23.62 6.60 -5.00
C SER A 238 23.16 5.31 -4.32
N SER A 239 23.10 5.30 -3.00
CA SER A 239 22.59 4.15 -2.24
C SER A 239 21.09 4.00 -2.52
N SER A 240 20.74 3.23 -3.55
CA SER A 240 19.37 3.07 -4.01
C SER A 240 18.52 2.35 -2.96
N ILE A 241 17.64 3.12 -2.31
CA ILE A 241 16.56 2.57 -1.48
C ILE A 241 15.47 2.06 -2.43
N GLN A 242 15.15 0.78 -2.35
CA GLN A 242 14.02 0.19 -3.06
C GLN A 242 12.76 0.36 -2.21
N LEU A 243 11.68 0.83 -2.86
CA LEU A 243 10.37 0.95 -2.24
C LEU A 243 9.50 -0.21 -2.71
N ILE A 244 8.97 -1.00 -1.76
CA ILE A 244 8.15 -2.19 -2.06
C ILE A 244 6.87 -2.10 -1.21
N PRO A 245 5.67 -2.07 -1.82
CA PRO A 245 4.43 -2.16 -1.04
C PRO A 245 4.40 -3.48 -0.27
N ALA A 246 3.81 -3.45 0.91
CA ALA A 246 3.69 -4.63 1.75
C ALA A 246 2.34 -4.68 2.48
N ILE A 247 1.80 -5.87 2.60
CA ILE A 247 0.46 -6.14 3.15
C ILE A 247 0.62 -7.06 4.35
N SER A 248 0.02 -6.72 5.49
CA SER A 248 -0.13 -7.67 6.60
C SER A 248 -1.39 -8.49 6.34
N ASP A 249 -1.25 -9.80 6.14
CA ASP A 249 -2.38 -10.67 5.87
C ASP A 249 -2.37 -11.93 6.73
N ALA A 250 -3.56 -12.37 7.11
CA ALA A 250 -3.84 -13.59 7.85
C ALA A 250 -4.96 -14.45 7.20
N GLY A 251 -5.53 -14.02 6.06
CA GLY A 251 -6.66 -14.72 5.44
C GLY A 251 -7.16 -14.24 4.07
N GLY A 252 -6.41 -13.43 3.32
CA GLY A 252 -6.72 -13.09 1.93
C GLY A 252 -6.43 -14.20 0.91
N PRO A 253 -6.73 -13.96 -0.38
CA PRO A 253 -6.45 -14.91 -1.46
C PRO A 253 -4.94 -15.05 -1.74
N GLU A 254 -4.55 -16.13 -2.41
CA GLU A 254 -3.14 -16.33 -2.78
C GLU A 254 -2.64 -15.21 -3.72
N PRO A 255 -1.43 -14.64 -3.47
CA PRO A 255 -0.88 -13.54 -4.26
C PRO A 255 -0.80 -13.89 -5.75
N SER A 256 -1.50 -13.09 -6.57
CA SER A 256 -1.59 -13.27 -8.02
C SER A 256 -0.90 -12.12 -8.76
N SER A 257 -0.26 -12.42 -9.89
CA SER A 257 0.44 -11.40 -10.69
C SER A 257 -0.55 -10.45 -11.38
N TYR A 258 -0.51 -9.18 -11.00
CA TYR A 258 -1.19 -8.10 -11.71
C TYR A 258 -0.43 -7.61 -12.95
N ALA A 259 0.79 -8.09 -13.22
CA ALA A 259 1.55 -7.65 -14.40
C ALA A 259 0.91 -8.17 -15.70
N PHE A 260 0.49 -7.25 -16.59
CA PHE A 260 -0.05 -7.63 -17.89
C PHE A 260 1.06 -8.11 -18.83
N SER A 261 0.87 -9.28 -19.44
CA SER A 261 1.86 -9.88 -20.35
C SER A 261 1.68 -9.38 -21.79
N THR A 262 2.34 -8.27 -22.10
CA THR A 262 2.34 -7.66 -23.45
C THR A 262 3.52 -8.12 -24.30
N LYS A 263 3.39 -8.06 -25.63
CA LYS A 263 4.53 -8.20 -26.56
C LYS A 263 5.29 -6.87 -26.69
N PRO A 264 6.60 -6.85 -26.98
CA PRO A 264 7.36 -5.61 -27.11
C PRO A 264 6.76 -4.63 -28.14
N GLU A 265 6.25 -5.13 -29.27
CA GLU A 265 5.65 -4.33 -30.34
C GLU A 265 4.35 -3.65 -29.89
N GLU A 266 3.56 -4.36 -29.09
CA GLU A 266 2.29 -3.93 -28.51
C GLU A 266 2.53 -2.93 -27.37
N GLU A 267 3.54 -3.15 -26.53
CA GLU A 267 4.01 -2.18 -25.53
C GLU A 267 4.42 -0.85 -26.18
N GLN A 268 5.12 -0.87 -27.33
CA GLN A 268 5.45 0.37 -28.05
C GLN A 268 4.21 1.06 -28.62
N GLN A 269 3.17 0.33 -29.03
CA GLN A 269 1.90 0.91 -29.44
C GLN A 269 1.19 1.57 -28.25
N PHE A 270 1.07 0.87 -27.12
CA PHE A 270 0.53 1.42 -25.87
C PHE A 270 1.27 2.69 -25.44
N ARG A 271 2.60 2.64 -25.41
CA ARG A 271 3.47 3.77 -25.10
C ARG A 271 3.24 4.96 -26.04
N LYS A 272 3.09 4.72 -27.35
CA LYS A 272 2.78 5.78 -28.32
C LYS A 272 1.39 6.39 -28.09
N LYS A 273 0.36 5.55 -27.86
CA LYS A 273 -1.02 6.01 -27.60
C LYS A 273 -1.10 6.84 -26.32
N ILE A 274 -0.53 6.37 -25.21
CA ILE A 274 -0.60 7.07 -23.91
C ILE A 274 0.28 8.33 -23.84
N LEU A 275 1.40 8.39 -24.58
CA LEU A 275 2.18 9.63 -24.73
C LEU A 275 1.48 10.67 -25.60
N ALA A 276 0.68 10.26 -26.60
CA ALA A 276 -0.18 11.17 -27.34
C ALA A 276 -1.28 11.75 -26.43
N LEU A 277 -1.90 10.92 -25.58
CA LEU A 277 -2.85 11.37 -24.56
C LEU A 277 -2.20 12.35 -23.57
N ALA A 278 -1.01 12.01 -23.02
CA ALA A 278 -0.24 12.90 -22.14
C ALA A 278 0.10 14.24 -22.81
N THR A 279 0.36 14.24 -24.11
CA THR A 279 0.62 15.44 -24.88
C THR A 279 -0.61 16.36 -24.93
N ASP A 280 -1.80 15.80 -25.08
CA ASP A 280 -3.04 16.57 -25.10
C ASP A 280 -3.41 17.09 -23.70
N GLU A 281 -3.17 16.31 -22.64
CA GLU A 281 -3.39 16.72 -21.24
C GLU A 281 -2.43 17.85 -20.79
N VAL A 282 -1.13 17.75 -21.08
CA VAL A 282 -0.16 18.84 -20.80
C VAL A 282 -0.54 20.12 -21.53
N ARG A 283 -1.00 20.02 -22.79
CA ARG A 283 -1.51 21.17 -23.55
C ARG A 283 -2.83 21.71 -23.03
N ALA A 284 -3.66 20.90 -22.35
CA ALA A 284 -4.89 21.36 -21.71
C ALA A 284 -4.57 22.13 -20.42
N HIS A 285 -3.68 21.60 -19.58
CA HIS A 285 -3.24 22.23 -18.33
C HIS A 285 -2.54 23.59 -18.57
N ASP A 286 -1.59 23.66 -19.52
CA ASP A 286 -0.90 24.92 -19.88
C ASP A 286 -1.89 26.03 -20.32
N ARG A 287 -2.94 25.66 -21.07
CA ARG A 287 -4.02 26.60 -21.45
C ARG A 287 -4.88 27.03 -20.27
N GLN A 288 -5.14 26.15 -19.31
CA GLN A 288 -5.91 26.48 -18.11
C GLN A 288 -5.16 27.51 -17.26
N LEU A 289 -3.88 27.28 -17.00
CA LEU A 289 -3.02 28.23 -16.27
C LEU A 289 -2.91 29.58 -17.01
N ALA A 290 -2.79 29.56 -18.33
CA ALA A 290 -2.78 30.78 -19.15
C ALA A 290 -4.12 31.53 -19.07
N ALA A 291 -5.25 30.82 -19.10
CA ALA A 291 -6.58 31.42 -18.97
C ALA A 291 -6.82 32.02 -17.59
N GLU A 292 -6.36 31.38 -16.52
CA GLU A 292 -6.45 31.88 -15.15
C GLU A 292 -5.59 33.16 -14.94
N THR A 293 -4.37 33.17 -15.49
CA THR A 293 -3.51 34.37 -15.51
C THR A 293 -4.17 35.54 -16.24
N ILE A 294 -4.88 35.26 -17.34
CA ILE A 294 -5.64 36.28 -18.09
C ILE A 294 -6.92 36.70 -17.33
N ALA A 295 -7.62 35.78 -16.66
CA ALA A 295 -8.82 36.11 -15.89
C ALA A 295 -8.51 37.04 -14.69
N ALA A 296 -7.32 36.92 -14.10
CA ALA A 296 -6.81 37.83 -13.08
C ALA A 296 -6.42 39.24 -13.61
N SER A 297 -6.36 39.44 -14.93
CA SER A 297 -5.95 40.69 -15.58
C SER A 297 -7.07 41.28 -16.46
N ALA A 298 -7.49 42.51 -16.19
CA ALA A 298 -8.66 43.13 -16.87
C ALA A 298 -8.58 43.06 -18.43
N PRO A 299 -9.71 42.80 -19.11
CA PRO A 299 -9.70 42.20 -20.44
C PRO A 299 -9.26 43.18 -21.54
N THR A 300 -8.03 43.00 -22.04
CA THR A 300 -7.53 43.77 -23.20
C THR A 300 -7.54 42.94 -24.49
N ARG A 301 -8.64 43.09 -25.23
CA ARG A 301 -8.85 42.86 -26.67
C ARG A 301 -8.04 41.76 -27.39
N THR A 302 -8.68 40.59 -27.52
CA THR A 302 -8.59 39.61 -28.62
C THR A 302 -7.38 39.72 -29.58
N ALA A 303 -6.28 39.04 -29.24
CA ALA A 303 -5.34 38.53 -30.23
C ALA A 303 -5.73 37.09 -30.58
N ARG A 304 -6.14 36.82 -31.84
CA ARG A 304 -6.40 35.46 -32.33
C ARG A 304 -5.06 34.79 -32.65
N THR A 305 -4.28 34.48 -31.62
CA THR A 305 -3.01 33.78 -31.78
C THR A 305 -3.27 32.39 -32.32
N THR A 306 -2.71 32.07 -33.49
CA THR A 306 -2.70 30.72 -34.03
C THR A 306 -1.87 29.84 -33.09
N ILE A 307 -2.52 29.13 -32.17
CA ILE A 307 -1.82 28.28 -31.20
C ILE A 307 -1.23 27.09 -31.96
N THR A 308 0.04 27.21 -32.36
CA THR A 308 0.84 26.10 -32.86
C THR A 308 0.74 24.96 -31.85
N ARG A 309 0.36 23.75 -32.29
CA ARG A 309 0.29 22.56 -31.40
C ARG A 309 1.70 22.25 -30.90
N GLN A 310 2.06 22.81 -29.75
CA GLN A 310 3.35 22.56 -29.10
C GLN A 310 3.47 21.06 -28.74
N GLN A 311 4.65 20.51 -28.96
CA GLN A 311 5.01 19.17 -28.52
C GLN A 311 5.79 19.32 -27.20
N PRO A 312 5.34 18.73 -26.08
CA PRO A 312 6.16 18.61 -24.90
C PRO A 312 7.28 17.60 -25.14
N THR A 313 8.46 17.89 -24.60
CA THR A 313 9.52 16.88 -24.45
C THR A 313 9.24 16.10 -23.18
N PHE A 314 9.09 14.78 -23.28
CA PHE A 314 8.91 13.90 -22.12
C PHE A 314 10.26 13.41 -21.59
N GLU A 315 10.45 13.50 -20.28
CA GLU A 315 11.64 13.05 -19.56
C GLU A 315 11.27 11.90 -18.61
N ASN A 316 12.07 10.83 -18.66
CA ASN A 316 11.90 9.61 -17.86
C ASN A 316 10.50 8.95 -17.89
N PRO A 317 9.87 8.73 -19.07
CA PRO A 317 8.55 8.11 -19.15
C PRO A 317 8.57 6.64 -18.68
N GLN A 318 7.88 6.39 -17.58
CA GLN A 318 7.64 5.07 -17.00
C GLN A 318 6.21 4.63 -17.34
N LEU A 319 6.09 3.58 -18.16
CA LEU A 319 4.82 2.91 -18.43
C LEU A 319 4.78 1.60 -17.64
N ARG A 320 3.69 1.35 -16.92
CA ARG A 320 3.37 0.04 -16.33
C ARG A 320 1.98 -0.37 -16.83
N ILE A 321 1.81 -1.66 -17.11
CA ILE A 321 0.54 -2.21 -17.62
C ILE A 321 0.12 -3.34 -16.69
N PHE A 322 -1.13 -3.29 -16.23
CA PHE A 322 -1.67 -4.23 -15.26
C PHE A 322 -2.95 -4.90 -15.75
N ASP A 323 -3.20 -6.13 -15.30
CA ASP A 323 -4.52 -6.76 -15.29
C ASP A 323 -5.02 -6.78 -13.83
N LEU A 324 -5.76 -5.73 -13.45
CA LEU A 324 -6.18 -5.52 -12.06
C LEU A 324 -7.37 -6.40 -11.64
N SER A 325 -8.07 -7.02 -12.59
CA SER A 325 -9.25 -7.85 -12.35
C SER A 325 -9.07 -9.30 -12.77
N SER A 326 -7.86 -9.69 -13.21
CA SER A 326 -7.57 -11.00 -13.80
C SER A 326 -8.52 -11.35 -14.95
N SER A 327 -8.94 -10.32 -15.69
CA SER A 327 -9.94 -10.39 -16.76
C SER A 327 -9.32 -10.12 -18.14
N ASN A 328 -7.99 -10.06 -18.23
CA ASN A 328 -7.21 -9.70 -19.40
C ASN A 328 -7.59 -8.31 -19.96
N GLU A 329 -7.87 -7.35 -19.07
CA GLU A 329 -8.15 -5.95 -19.41
C GLU A 329 -6.93 -5.07 -19.08
N PRO A 330 -6.18 -4.56 -20.08
CA PRO A 330 -4.96 -3.81 -19.83
C PRO A 330 -5.26 -2.42 -19.26
N VAL A 331 -4.82 -2.20 -18.02
CA VAL A 331 -4.79 -0.90 -17.35
C VAL A 331 -3.39 -0.32 -17.48
N LEU A 332 -3.24 0.71 -18.31
CA LEU A 332 -1.99 1.43 -18.54
C LEU A 332 -1.85 2.55 -17.50
N VAL A 333 -0.70 2.62 -16.84
CA VAL A 333 -0.31 3.72 -15.96
C VAL A 333 0.99 4.34 -16.47
N LEU A 334 0.93 5.62 -16.86
CA LEU A 334 2.10 6.41 -17.26
C LEU A 334 2.46 7.40 -16.14
N THR A 335 3.73 7.44 -15.74
CA THR A 335 4.32 8.52 -14.94
C THR A 335 5.51 9.11 -15.69
N THR A 336 5.56 10.44 -15.87
CA THR A 336 6.63 11.11 -16.62
C THR A 336 6.77 12.60 -16.22
N SER A 337 7.97 13.17 -16.35
CA SER A 337 8.13 14.62 -16.44
C SER A 337 7.92 15.10 -17.87
N ALA A 338 7.53 16.37 -18.06
CA ALA A 338 7.36 17.00 -19.36
C ALA A 338 7.78 18.48 -19.33
N ARG A 339 8.34 18.98 -20.44
CA ARG A 339 8.69 20.41 -20.62
C ARG A 339 8.18 20.94 -21.96
N LEU A 340 7.63 22.16 -21.97
CA LEU A 340 7.17 22.85 -23.18
C LEU A 340 8.24 23.82 -23.68
N GLN A 341 8.47 23.86 -25.00
CA GLN A 341 9.52 24.70 -25.60
C GLN A 341 9.33 26.21 -25.36
N GLN A 342 8.09 26.69 -25.21
CA GLN A 342 7.80 28.09 -24.89
C GLN A 342 7.76 28.39 -23.39
N ARG A 343 7.90 27.36 -22.54
CA ARG A 343 7.92 27.43 -21.07
C ARG A 343 9.07 26.59 -20.50
N PRO A 344 10.33 26.79 -20.93
CA PRO A 344 11.46 25.99 -20.46
C PRO A 344 11.71 26.13 -18.95
N GLU A 345 11.19 27.19 -18.31
CA GLU A 345 11.24 27.42 -16.87
C GLU A 345 10.31 26.51 -16.06
N ARG A 346 9.31 25.88 -16.70
CA ARG A 346 8.28 25.08 -16.02
C ARG A 346 8.39 23.62 -16.40
N GLU A 347 8.59 22.78 -15.38
CA GLU A 347 8.51 21.33 -15.51
C GLU A 347 7.13 20.85 -15.05
N TYR A 348 6.47 20.09 -15.91
CA TYR A 348 5.18 19.45 -15.66
C TYR A 348 5.41 18.02 -15.19
N PHE A 349 4.63 17.56 -14.21
CA PHE A 349 4.61 16.18 -13.74
C PHE A 349 3.29 15.54 -14.12
N VAL A 350 3.34 14.43 -14.85
CA VAL A 350 2.17 13.80 -15.47
C VAL A 350 2.00 12.38 -14.92
N THR A 351 0.81 12.10 -14.39
CA THR A 351 0.31 10.75 -14.12
C THR A 351 -0.97 10.52 -14.91
N LEU A 352 -1.00 9.50 -15.77
CA LEU A 352 -2.22 9.06 -16.45
C LEU A 352 -2.54 7.62 -16.08
N VAL A 353 -3.84 7.32 -15.97
CA VAL A 353 -4.35 5.95 -16.04
C VAL A 353 -5.33 5.86 -17.21
N ALA A 354 -5.16 4.86 -18.06
CA ALA A 354 -6.03 4.60 -19.19
C ALA A 354 -6.29 3.09 -19.35
N ARG A 355 -7.43 2.74 -19.94
CA ARG A 355 -7.75 1.36 -20.33
C ARG A 355 -7.85 1.29 -21.84
N GLU A 356 -7.50 0.15 -22.42
CA GLU A 356 -7.84 -0.12 -23.82
C GLU A 356 -9.20 -0.81 -23.91
N ASP A 357 -10.04 -0.42 -24.87
CA ASP A 357 -11.27 -1.13 -25.20
C ASP A 357 -11.07 -2.24 -26.25
N LEU A 358 -12.16 -2.94 -26.57
CA LEU A 358 -12.17 -4.00 -27.58
C LEU A 358 -11.84 -3.52 -29.01
N ASN A 359 -11.84 -2.21 -29.27
CA ASN A 359 -11.50 -1.60 -30.56
C ASN A 359 -10.03 -1.16 -30.64
N GLY A 360 -9.29 -1.22 -29.53
CA GLY A 360 -7.94 -0.69 -29.44
C GLY A 360 -7.88 0.82 -29.16
N GLU A 361 -8.95 1.44 -28.66
CA GLU A 361 -8.97 2.85 -28.26
C GLU A 361 -8.64 3.00 -26.76
N LEU A 362 -7.81 3.99 -26.41
CA LEU A 362 -7.47 4.28 -25.02
C LEU A 362 -8.48 5.25 -24.38
N HIS A 363 -9.23 4.75 -23.41
CA HIS A 363 -10.14 5.54 -22.59
C HIS A 363 -9.41 6.00 -21.32
N LYS A 364 -9.41 7.32 -21.09
CA LYS A 364 -8.70 7.96 -19.97
C LYS A 364 -9.49 7.78 -18.66
N ALA A 365 -9.02 6.90 -17.78
CA ALA A 365 -9.63 6.67 -16.47
C ALA A 365 -9.22 7.72 -15.42
N PHE A 366 -8.02 8.31 -15.56
CA PHE A 366 -7.53 9.35 -14.66
C PHE A 366 -6.43 10.20 -15.31
N SER A 367 -6.33 11.46 -14.87
CA SER A 367 -5.26 12.38 -15.20
C SER A 367 -4.93 13.25 -14.01
N ASN A 368 -3.65 13.31 -13.65
CA ASN A 368 -3.07 14.34 -12.81
C ASN A 368 -1.91 14.95 -13.60
N VAL A 369 -2.04 16.24 -13.93
CA VAL A 369 -0.98 17.06 -14.51
C VAL A 369 -0.79 18.23 -13.57
N THR A 370 0.34 18.27 -12.88
CA THR A 370 0.77 19.39 -12.04
C THR A 370 2.10 19.94 -12.59
N ASP A 371 2.65 20.98 -11.97
CA ASP A 371 3.95 21.55 -12.34
C ASP A 371 4.81 21.90 -11.12
N SER A 372 6.00 22.46 -11.34
CA SER A 372 6.93 22.84 -10.29
C SER A 372 6.48 24.02 -9.40
N GLN A 373 5.36 24.69 -9.71
CA GLN A 373 4.88 25.90 -9.04
C GLN A 373 3.53 25.72 -8.32
N HIS A 374 2.72 24.72 -8.71
CA HIS A 374 1.36 24.49 -8.16
C HIS A 374 1.24 23.18 -7.34
N ARG A 375 2.34 22.78 -6.66
CA ARG A 375 2.40 21.55 -5.85
C ARG A 375 1.71 21.67 -4.49
N ASP A 376 1.28 22.86 -4.13
CA ASP A 376 0.40 23.19 -3.02
C ASP A 376 -1.07 22.84 -3.32
N VAL A 377 -1.53 23.10 -4.55
CA VAL A 377 -2.90 22.84 -5.01
C VAL A 377 -3.08 21.41 -5.52
N LEU A 378 -2.14 20.91 -6.34
CA LEU A 378 -2.22 19.57 -6.95
C LEU A 378 -0.91 18.80 -6.74
N PRO A 379 -0.89 17.74 -5.92
CA PRO A 379 0.33 16.99 -5.64
C PRO A 379 0.85 16.26 -6.88
N ARG A 380 2.18 16.17 -7.01
CA ARG A 380 2.81 15.24 -7.96
C ARG A 380 2.45 13.82 -7.53
N MET A 381 1.74 13.10 -8.40
CA MET A 381 1.49 11.66 -8.21
C MET A 381 2.59 10.81 -8.85
N GLU A 382 2.87 9.69 -8.21
CA GLU A 382 3.83 8.69 -8.67
C GLU A 382 3.29 7.31 -8.33
N LEU A 383 3.15 6.43 -9.33
CA LEU A 383 2.73 5.05 -9.09
C LEU A 383 3.82 4.32 -8.29
N ILE A 384 3.42 3.68 -7.19
CA ILE A 384 4.26 2.71 -6.48
C ILE A 384 4.07 1.33 -7.10
N ASP A 385 2.88 0.76 -7.00
CA ASP A 385 2.55 -0.55 -7.55
C ASP A 385 1.04 -0.84 -7.58
N ALA A 386 0.65 -1.98 -8.16
CA ALA A 386 -0.63 -2.63 -7.94
C ALA A 386 -0.57 -3.56 -6.73
N VAL A 387 -1.59 -3.50 -5.87
CA VAL A 387 -1.68 -4.19 -4.57
C VAL A 387 -3.11 -4.67 -4.31
N ASP A 388 -3.29 -5.80 -3.65
CA ASP A 388 -4.60 -6.18 -3.08
C ASP A 388 -4.77 -5.44 -1.75
N ALA A 389 -5.36 -4.25 -1.78
CA ALA A 389 -5.48 -3.42 -0.59
C ALA A 389 -6.62 -3.88 0.32
N ASP A 390 -7.68 -4.49 -0.24
CA ASP A 390 -8.92 -4.81 0.47
C ASP A 390 -9.17 -6.31 0.69
N GLY A 391 -8.29 -7.19 0.17
CA GLY A 391 -8.36 -8.64 0.35
C GLY A 391 -9.37 -9.36 -0.53
N ASP A 392 -9.88 -8.73 -1.60
CA ASP A 392 -10.79 -9.38 -2.56
C ASP A 392 -10.08 -10.03 -3.77
N GLY A 393 -8.75 -9.93 -3.85
CA GLY A 393 -7.90 -10.52 -4.89
C GLY A 393 -7.74 -9.66 -6.13
N ARG A 394 -8.43 -8.52 -6.22
CA ARG A 394 -8.23 -7.53 -7.28
C ARG A 394 -7.11 -6.56 -6.91
N GLY A 395 -6.51 -5.96 -7.94
CA GLY A 395 -5.48 -4.95 -7.77
C GLY A 395 -6.05 -3.53 -7.66
N GLU A 396 -5.68 -2.83 -6.60
CA GLU A 396 -5.72 -1.37 -6.52
C GLU A 396 -4.39 -0.76 -6.94
N LEU A 397 -4.44 0.46 -7.46
CA LEU A 397 -3.25 1.25 -7.75
C LEU A 397 -2.86 2.08 -6.51
N LEU A 398 -1.69 1.79 -5.95
CA LEU A 398 -1.07 2.58 -4.87
C LEU A 398 -0.18 3.67 -5.45
N PHE A 399 -0.48 4.93 -5.13
CA PHE A 399 0.31 6.08 -5.50
C PHE A 399 0.94 6.75 -4.28
N ARG A 400 2.13 7.32 -4.47
CA ARG A 400 2.68 8.38 -3.63
C ARG A 400 2.24 9.72 -4.19
N GLN A 401 1.80 10.61 -3.31
CA GLN A 401 1.54 12.02 -3.58
C GLN A 401 2.65 12.85 -2.94
N VAL A 402 3.19 13.83 -3.67
CA VAL A 402 4.25 14.71 -3.18
C VAL A 402 3.82 16.17 -3.41
N SER A 403 3.38 16.84 -2.35
CA SER A 403 2.98 18.26 -2.33
C SER A 403 4.06 19.12 -1.65
N ASP A 404 3.80 20.40 -1.51
CA ASP A 404 4.61 21.29 -0.65
C ASP A 404 4.27 21.14 0.84
N ALA A 405 3.14 20.51 1.17
CA ALA A 405 2.74 20.18 2.54
C ALA A 405 3.37 18.87 3.07
N GLY A 406 3.96 18.04 2.20
CA GLY A 406 4.60 16.78 2.57
C GLY A 406 4.37 15.64 1.59
N ARG A 407 4.56 14.41 2.05
CA ARG A 407 4.29 13.17 1.30
C ARG A 407 3.03 12.49 1.84
N ALA A 408 2.12 12.13 0.95
CA ALA A 408 0.95 11.31 1.24
C ALA A 408 0.93 10.05 0.37
N PHE A 409 0.00 9.15 0.66
CA PHE A 409 -0.26 7.97 -0.15
C PHE A 409 -1.75 7.85 -0.44
N SER A 410 -2.08 7.33 -1.62
CA SER A 410 -3.47 7.14 -2.03
C SER A 410 -3.64 5.82 -2.77
N ILE A 411 -4.81 5.21 -2.59
CA ILE A 411 -5.18 3.90 -3.14
C ILE A 411 -6.44 4.11 -3.97
N TYR A 412 -6.36 3.83 -5.26
CA TYR A 412 -7.50 3.92 -6.18
C TYR A 412 -7.82 2.58 -6.80
N ARG A 413 -9.11 2.24 -6.85
CA ARG A 413 -9.65 1.11 -7.60
C ARG A 413 -10.10 1.59 -8.98
N VAL A 414 -9.67 0.90 -10.03
CA VAL A 414 -10.10 1.20 -11.40
C VAL A 414 -11.41 0.49 -11.69
N ILE A 415 -12.44 1.22 -12.13
CA ILE A 415 -13.76 0.68 -12.47
C ILE A 415 -14.27 1.41 -13.71
N GLY A 416 -14.36 0.68 -14.83
CA GLY A 416 -14.58 1.31 -16.14
C GLY A 416 -13.54 2.40 -16.39
N ASP A 417 -13.98 3.54 -16.92
CA ASP A 417 -13.09 4.65 -17.28
C ASP A 417 -13.00 5.70 -16.17
N GLN A 418 -12.92 5.25 -14.91
CA GLN A 418 -12.76 6.09 -13.73
C GLN A 418 -11.88 5.42 -12.66
N LEU A 419 -11.16 6.25 -11.90
CA LEU A 419 -10.50 5.86 -10.64
C LEU A 419 -11.37 6.25 -9.45
N TYR A 420 -11.65 5.27 -8.58
CA TYR A 420 -12.41 5.45 -7.36
C TYR A 420 -11.47 5.45 -6.15
N PRO A 421 -11.41 6.51 -5.33
CA PRO A 421 -10.59 6.53 -4.12
C PRO A 421 -11.12 5.50 -3.11
N LEU A 422 -10.23 4.62 -2.64
CA LEU A 422 -10.48 3.78 -1.47
C LEU A 422 -9.83 4.37 -0.21
N PHE A 423 -8.69 5.03 -0.37
CA PHE A 423 -7.93 5.69 0.69
C PHE A 423 -7.15 6.88 0.13
N GLU A 424 -7.17 8.01 0.85
CA GLU A 424 -6.29 9.15 0.63
C GLU A 424 -5.73 9.57 2.00
N GLY A 425 -4.42 9.47 2.16
CA GLY A 425 -3.72 9.74 3.42
C GLY A 425 -3.40 11.22 3.63
N THR A 426 -3.13 11.57 4.89
CA THR A 426 -2.67 12.92 5.26
C THR A 426 -1.22 13.12 4.81
N PRO A 427 -0.83 14.30 4.28
CA PRO A 427 0.58 14.64 4.09
C PRO A 427 1.39 14.60 5.39
N GLN A 428 2.58 14.00 5.32
CA GLN A 428 3.56 13.76 6.39
C GLN A 428 4.97 14.24 6.02
#